data_AF-A0A955YEQ5-F1
#
_entry.id   AF-A0A955YEQ5-F1
#
_cell.length_a   1.000
_cell.length_b   1.000
_cell.length_c   1.000
_cell.angle_alpha   90.00
_cell.angle_beta   90.00
_cell.angle_gamma   90.00
#
_symmetry.space_group_name_H-M   'P 1'
#
loop_
_entity.id
_entity.type
_entity.pdbx_description
1 polymer ?
#
loop_
_entity_poly.entity_id
_entity_poly.type
_entity_poly.pdbx_seq_one_letter_code
_entity_poly.pdbx_strand_id
1 'polypeptide(L)'
;MLAGCGGECRGSVGLNASRCGGVVRARYRLTTLHIPTQAQAEAGELAGVDLDGVDGACGVPDYPGSVDNTLVGLVSAFYMLAPNDPLDVQAQLDEGLFCTATEPDCAGVVLDVRVTPLTGRSARVELIVTEGGAQRVLATDEDASGDRDGRLTAHFDAVALELPMVDGEDQRVFSLPLTGVVLTGTLELEGIRDLVLAGVVHRDALVSEFILPLITPLDPSALFDDLDGLFDVMTNPESATCDGFSVGLTATATALPAHLF
;
A
#
# COMPACT_ATOMS: atom_id res chain seq x y z
N MET A 1 -13.57 -13.68 -46.83
CA MET A 1 -13.44 -14.61 -45.68
C MET A 1 -13.47 -13.77 -44.43
N LEU A 2 -14.66 -13.55 -43.86
CA LEU A 2 -14.86 -12.91 -42.56
C LEU A 2 -14.91 -14.06 -41.54
N ALA A 3 -13.83 -14.27 -40.79
CA ALA A 3 -13.82 -15.23 -39.69
C ALA A 3 -14.48 -14.56 -38.47
N GLY A 4 -15.53 -15.18 -37.98
CA GLY A 4 -16.40 -14.64 -36.94
C GLY A 4 -15.77 -14.61 -35.54
N CYS A 5 -15.86 -13.47 -34.89
CA CYS A 5 -15.87 -13.37 -33.44
C CYS A 5 -17.29 -13.69 -32.95
N GLY A 6 -17.58 -14.98 -32.79
CA GLY A 6 -18.84 -15.51 -32.26
C GLY A 6 -18.63 -16.12 -30.89
N GLY A 7 -18.22 -15.31 -29.92
CA GLY A 7 -18.16 -15.67 -28.50
C GLY A 7 -18.41 -14.43 -27.67
N GLU A 8 -19.43 -14.45 -26.84
CA GLU A 8 -19.84 -13.34 -25.99
C GLU A 8 -18.68 -12.88 -25.08
N CYS A 9 -18.07 -11.73 -25.38
CA CYS A 9 -17.22 -11.01 -24.42
C CYS A 9 -18.11 -10.30 -23.40
N ARG A 10 -18.90 -11.06 -22.63
CA ARG A 10 -19.55 -10.59 -21.40
C ARG A 10 -18.81 -11.23 -20.23
N GLY A 11 -18.06 -10.41 -19.48
CA GLY A 11 -17.53 -10.80 -18.17
C GLY A 11 -16.08 -11.31 -18.12
N SER A 12 -15.23 -11.03 -19.12
CA SER A 12 -13.79 -11.24 -18.91
C SER A 12 -13.20 -10.06 -18.15
N VAL A 13 -12.88 -10.31 -16.88
CA VAL A 13 -12.09 -9.42 -16.03
C VAL A 13 -10.62 -9.82 -16.14
N GLY A 14 -9.73 -8.82 -16.11
CA GLY A 14 -8.28 -9.01 -16.03
C GLY A 14 -7.58 -8.88 -17.38
N LEU A 15 -6.27 -9.15 -17.38
CA LEU A 15 -5.36 -8.98 -18.54
C LEU A 15 -5.77 -9.79 -19.78
N ASN A 16 -6.70 -10.74 -19.61
CA ASN A 16 -7.28 -11.53 -20.68
C ASN A 16 -8.28 -10.75 -21.58
N ALA A 17 -8.71 -9.53 -21.19
CA ALA A 17 -9.58 -8.68 -22.02
C ALA A 17 -8.95 -8.29 -23.38
N SER A 18 -7.61 -8.35 -23.48
CA SER A 18 -6.84 -8.14 -24.72
C SER A 18 -7.22 -9.11 -25.85
N ARG A 19 -7.85 -10.26 -25.53
CA ARG A 19 -8.34 -11.23 -26.52
C ARG A 19 -9.62 -10.80 -27.24
N CYS A 20 -10.32 -9.76 -26.77
CA CYS A 20 -11.58 -9.27 -27.34
C CYS A 20 -11.41 -8.07 -28.29
N GLY A 21 -10.18 -7.72 -28.69
CA GLY A 21 -9.93 -6.74 -29.75
C GLY A 21 -9.96 -5.26 -29.33
N GLY A 22 -9.90 -4.97 -28.02
CA GLY A 22 -9.69 -3.62 -27.50
C GLY A 22 -8.78 -3.64 -26.27
N VAL A 23 -7.79 -2.76 -26.23
CA VAL A 23 -7.04 -2.46 -25.00
C VAL A 23 -7.97 -1.63 -24.11
N VAL A 24 -8.67 -2.27 -23.18
CA VAL A 24 -9.47 -1.55 -22.20
C VAL A 24 -8.54 -1.13 -21.07
N ARG A 25 -8.13 0.13 -21.08
CA ARG A 25 -7.49 0.77 -19.93
C ARG A 25 -8.50 0.87 -18.79
N ALA A 26 -8.12 0.37 -17.62
CA ALA A 26 -8.90 0.49 -16.41
C ALA A 26 -8.15 1.35 -15.40
N ARG A 27 -8.88 2.16 -14.63
CA ARG A 27 -8.35 2.90 -13.49
C ARG A 27 -9.22 2.54 -12.31
N TYR A 28 -8.58 2.26 -11.20
CA TYR A 28 -9.22 1.84 -9.96
C TYR A 28 -8.84 2.82 -8.88
N ARG A 29 -9.83 3.39 -8.19
CA ARG A 29 -9.61 4.31 -7.09
C ARG A 29 -9.58 3.54 -5.79
N LEU A 30 -8.53 3.72 -4.99
CA LEU A 30 -8.49 3.15 -3.65
C LEU A 30 -9.64 3.73 -2.83
N THR A 31 -10.38 2.85 -2.18
CA THR A 31 -11.52 3.17 -1.31
C THR A 31 -11.23 2.89 0.15
N THR A 32 -10.17 2.14 0.43
CA THR A 32 -9.63 1.92 1.77
C THR A 32 -8.12 1.87 1.69
N LEU A 33 -7.44 2.26 2.77
CA LEU A 33 -6.02 1.97 3.01
C LEU A 33 -5.86 1.63 4.49
N HIS A 34 -5.52 0.38 4.76
CA HIS A 34 -5.57 -0.22 6.09
C HIS A 34 -4.20 -0.71 6.49
N ILE A 35 -3.80 -0.36 7.72
CA ILE A 35 -2.65 -0.91 8.42
C ILE A 35 -3.13 -2.19 9.12
N PRO A 36 -2.66 -3.37 8.71
CA PRO A 36 -3.07 -4.63 9.34
C PRO A 36 -2.78 -4.61 10.85
N THR A 37 -3.71 -5.15 11.63
CA THR A 37 -3.51 -5.30 13.08
C THR A 37 -2.75 -6.60 13.39
N GLN A 38 -2.14 -6.67 14.58
CA GLN A 38 -1.44 -7.88 15.02
C GLN A 38 -2.36 -9.11 15.02
N ALA A 39 -3.61 -8.97 15.48
CA ALA A 39 -4.57 -10.06 15.51
C ALA A 39 -4.91 -10.59 14.10
N GLN A 40 -5.00 -9.70 13.11
CA GLN A 40 -5.25 -10.08 11.71
C GLN A 40 -4.05 -10.82 11.13
N ALA A 41 -2.85 -10.28 11.34
CA ALA A 41 -1.61 -10.89 10.88
C ALA A 41 -1.40 -12.28 11.50
N GLU A 42 -1.56 -12.42 12.83
CA GLU A 42 -1.48 -13.70 13.55
C GLU A 42 -2.55 -14.72 13.12
N ALA A 43 -3.73 -14.25 12.70
CA ALA A 43 -4.78 -15.10 12.16
C ALA A 43 -4.51 -15.59 10.72
N GLY A 44 -3.43 -15.09 10.08
CA GLY A 44 -3.11 -15.38 8.68
C GLY A 44 -4.03 -14.66 7.69
N GLU A 45 -4.65 -13.55 8.11
CA GLU A 45 -5.31 -12.65 7.17
C GLU A 45 -4.28 -11.94 6.28
N LEU A 46 -4.77 -11.29 5.22
CA LEU A 46 -3.93 -10.51 4.35
C LEU A 46 -3.29 -9.36 5.15
N ALA A 47 -1.99 -9.44 5.38
CA ALA A 47 -1.27 -8.48 6.21
C ALA A 47 0.00 -7.93 5.55
N GLY A 48 0.35 -8.34 4.34
CA GLY A 48 1.60 -7.96 3.69
C GLY A 48 1.98 -8.95 2.60
N VAL A 49 3.26 -8.98 2.27
CA VAL A 49 3.86 -10.00 1.40
C VAL A 49 5.18 -10.45 2.01
N ASP A 50 5.59 -11.66 1.66
CA ASP A 50 6.96 -12.15 1.84
C ASP A 50 7.87 -11.36 0.88
N LEU A 51 8.72 -10.48 1.42
CA LEU A 51 9.60 -9.63 0.61
C LEU A 51 10.98 -10.27 0.40
N ASP A 52 11.45 -11.07 1.37
CA ASP A 52 12.81 -11.60 1.38
C ASP A 52 12.91 -13.10 1.09
N GLY A 53 11.80 -13.84 1.18
CA GLY A 53 11.73 -15.28 0.99
C GLY A 53 12.37 -16.09 2.12
N VAL A 54 12.59 -15.49 3.30
CA VAL A 54 13.38 -16.05 4.40
C VAL A 54 12.62 -15.98 5.73
N ASP A 55 12.16 -17.15 6.18
CA ASP A 55 11.54 -17.28 7.50
C ASP A 55 12.45 -16.78 8.64
N GLY A 56 11.96 -15.81 9.42
CA GLY A 56 12.58 -15.39 10.67
C GLY A 56 13.82 -14.51 10.49
N ALA A 57 13.90 -13.78 9.38
CA ALA A 57 15.06 -12.99 9.04
C ALA A 57 15.37 -11.94 10.12
N CYS A 58 16.67 -11.70 10.37
CA CYS A 58 17.17 -10.78 11.41
C CYS A 58 16.61 -11.02 12.83
N GLY A 59 16.09 -12.22 13.11
CA GLY A 59 15.52 -12.57 14.42
C GLY A 59 14.08 -12.07 14.62
N VAL A 60 13.45 -11.55 13.57
CA VAL A 60 12.05 -11.12 13.56
C VAL A 60 11.20 -12.26 13.02
N PRO A 61 10.30 -12.85 13.80
CA PRO A 61 9.43 -13.91 13.30
C PRO A 61 8.42 -13.38 12.30
N ASP A 62 8.30 -14.06 11.17
CA ASP A 62 7.26 -13.78 10.17
C ASP A 62 5.87 -14.15 10.69
N TYR A 63 4.86 -13.49 10.12
CA TYR A 63 3.48 -13.92 10.28
C TYR A 63 3.17 -15.17 9.42
N PRO A 64 2.06 -15.89 9.69
CA PRO A 64 1.66 -17.05 8.90
C PRO A 64 1.72 -16.80 7.38
N GLY A 65 2.37 -17.72 6.66
CA GLY A 65 2.61 -17.60 5.22
C GLY A 65 3.89 -16.85 4.87
N SER A 66 4.84 -16.75 5.81
CA SER A 66 6.12 -16.04 5.65
C SER A 66 5.92 -14.55 5.37
N VAL A 67 4.86 -13.97 5.95
CA VAL A 67 4.50 -12.57 5.66
C VAL A 67 5.34 -11.64 6.54
N ASP A 68 6.04 -10.73 5.87
CA ASP A 68 6.78 -9.65 6.49
C ASP A 68 5.88 -8.41 6.59
N ASN A 69 5.67 -7.93 7.81
CA ASN A 69 5.12 -6.59 7.99
C ASN A 69 5.42 -6.04 9.38
N THR A 70 6.53 -5.32 9.47
CA THR A 70 6.94 -4.72 10.72
C THR A 70 6.06 -3.55 11.17
N LEU A 71 5.37 -2.89 10.23
CA LEU A 71 4.47 -1.78 10.55
C LEU A 71 3.38 -2.20 11.56
N VAL A 72 2.95 -3.46 11.51
CA VAL A 72 1.97 -4.04 12.44
C VAL A 72 2.41 -3.89 13.90
N GLY A 73 3.66 -4.28 14.19
CA GLY A 73 4.22 -4.19 15.55
C GLY A 73 4.46 -2.74 15.96
N LEU A 74 4.95 -1.91 15.04
CA LEU A 74 5.23 -0.50 15.28
C LEU A 74 3.97 0.29 15.66
N VAL A 75 2.87 0.13 14.92
CA VAL A 75 1.62 0.84 15.22
C VAL A 75 0.99 0.34 16.52
N SER A 76 1.07 -0.97 16.81
CA SER A 76 0.63 -1.51 18.10
C SER A 76 1.41 -0.90 19.27
N ALA A 77 2.71 -0.68 19.10
CA ALA A 77 3.54 -0.04 20.10
C ALA A 77 3.19 1.45 20.31
N PHE A 78 2.90 2.21 19.24
CA PHE A 78 2.47 3.60 19.37
C PHE A 78 1.20 3.74 20.21
N TYR A 79 0.25 2.81 20.05
CA TYR A 79 -0.94 2.76 20.90
C TYR A 79 -0.59 2.64 22.40
N MET A 80 0.51 1.96 22.75
CA MET A 80 0.94 1.78 24.14
C MET A 80 1.77 2.94 24.70
N LEU A 81 2.36 3.81 23.86
CA LEU A 81 3.22 4.90 24.32
C LEU A 81 2.46 5.99 25.09
N ALA A 82 1.17 6.19 24.78
CA ALA A 82 0.33 7.20 25.43
C ALA A 82 -0.95 6.57 26.01
N PRO A 83 -0.89 5.85 27.15
CA PRO A 83 -2.03 5.07 27.66
C PRO A 83 -3.26 5.89 28.06
N ASN A 84 -3.11 7.21 28.25
CA ASN A 84 -4.22 8.12 28.57
C ASN A 84 -4.85 8.77 27.33
N ASP A 85 -4.14 8.74 26.20
CA ASP A 85 -4.56 9.32 24.92
C ASP A 85 -3.86 8.57 23.78
N PRO A 86 -4.27 7.31 23.53
CA PRO A 86 -3.53 6.43 22.64
C PRO A 86 -3.63 6.90 21.20
N LEU A 87 -2.50 6.86 20.51
CA LEU A 87 -2.43 7.25 19.12
C LEU A 87 -3.08 6.19 18.23
N ASP A 88 -4.25 6.51 17.67
CA ASP A 88 -4.95 5.67 16.71
C ASP A 88 -4.56 6.04 15.27
N VAL A 89 -3.40 5.52 14.83
CA VAL A 89 -2.82 5.82 13.51
C VAL A 89 -3.78 5.48 12.37
N GLN A 90 -4.57 4.40 12.49
CA GLN A 90 -5.53 4.02 11.46
C GLN A 90 -6.67 5.02 11.37
N ALA A 91 -7.26 5.42 12.51
CA ALA A 91 -8.34 6.41 12.51
C ALA A 91 -7.87 7.77 11.94
N GLN A 92 -6.66 8.21 12.31
CA GLN A 92 -6.10 9.45 11.77
C GLN A 92 -5.84 9.38 10.26
N LEU A 93 -5.39 8.23 9.77
CA LEU A 93 -5.18 7.97 8.34
C LEU A 93 -6.50 7.95 7.56
N ASP A 94 -7.52 7.29 8.08
CA ASP A 94 -8.84 7.21 7.45
C ASP A 94 -9.47 8.61 7.33
N GLU A 95 -9.38 9.41 8.39
CA GLU A 95 -9.83 10.81 8.38
C GLU A 95 -9.05 11.63 7.33
N GLY A 96 -7.72 11.47 7.26
CA GLY A 96 -6.89 12.23 6.32
C GLY A 96 -7.04 11.83 4.85
N LEU A 97 -7.24 10.55 4.54
CA LEU A 97 -7.37 10.04 3.18
C LEU A 97 -8.78 10.21 2.60
N PHE A 98 -9.81 10.14 3.44
CA PHE A 98 -11.21 10.10 2.98
C PHE A 98 -12.04 11.30 3.46
N CYS A 99 -11.39 12.36 3.95
CA CYS A 99 -12.03 13.66 4.20
C CYS A 99 -12.75 14.18 2.95
N THR A 100 -13.81 14.96 3.16
CA THR A 100 -14.57 15.51 2.03
C THR A 100 -13.92 16.81 1.55
N ALA A 101 -13.75 16.98 0.23
CA ALA A 101 -13.15 18.20 -0.34
C ALA A 101 -13.92 19.52 -0.04
N THR A 102 -15.06 19.44 0.64
CA THR A 102 -15.82 20.56 1.19
C THR A 102 -15.35 21.01 2.57
N GLU A 103 -14.53 20.21 3.26
CA GLU A 103 -13.90 20.57 4.52
C GLU A 103 -12.68 21.48 4.26
N PRO A 104 -12.56 22.61 4.98
CA PRO A 104 -11.53 23.62 4.71
C PRO A 104 -10.08 23.13 4.81
N ASP A 105 -9.84 21.95 5.38
CA ASP A 105 -8.50 21.40 5.66
C ASP A 105 -8.30 19.98 5.10
N CYS A 106 -9.14 19.56 4.14
CA CYS A 106 -8.97 18.28 3.47
C CYS A 106 -7.93 18.40 2.34
N ALA A 107 -6.73 17.85 2.53
CA ALA A 107 -5.70 17.77 1.48
C ALA A 107 -6.17 16.95 0.24
N GLY A 108 -7.16 16.06 0.42
CA GLY A 108 -7.83 15.35 -0.67
C GLY A 108 -6.87 14.48 -1.49
N VAL A 109 -6.00 13.73 -0.80
CA VAL A 109 -5.05 12.80 -1.44
C VAL A 109 -5.82 11.59 -1.94
N VAL A 110 -5.82 11.38 -3.24
CA VAL A 110 -6.50 10.23 -3.87
C VAL A 110 -5.48 9.36 -4.56
N LEU A 111 -5.45 8.08 -4.19
CA LEU A 111 -4.62 7.06 -4.83
C LEU A 111 -5.45 6.27 -5.85
N ASP A 112 -4.94 6.18 -7.07
CA ASP A 112 -5.52 5.36 -8.12
C ASP A 112 -4.47 4.38 -8.68
N VAL A 113 -4.91 3.17 -9.04
CA VAL A 113 -4.14 2.19 -9.80
C VAL A 113 -4.66 2.17 -11.23
N ARG A 114 -3.79 2.47 -12.19
CA ARG A 114 -4.12 2.37 -13.62
C ARG A 114 -3.50 1.11 -14.20
N VAL A 115 -4.34 0.28 -14.81
CA VAL A 115 -3.94 -0.97 -15.48
C VAL A 115 -4.19 -0.82 -16.97
N THR A 116 -3.13 -0.96 -17.76
CA THR A 116 -3.19 -1.00 -19.22
C THR A 116 -2.76 -2.40 -19.68
N PRO A 117 -3.70 -3.27 -20.10
CA PRO A 117 -3.37 -4.60 -20.57
C PRO A 117 -2.41 -4.58 -21.75
N LEU A 118 -1.38 -5.42 -21.71
CA LEU A 118 -0.47 -5.69 -22.82
C LEU A 118 -0.84 -7.01 -23.50
N THR A 119 0.04 -7.53 -24.35
CA THR A 119 -0.15 -8.84 -24.95
C THR A 119 0.04 -9.96 -23.93
N GLY A 120 -0.76 -11.02 -24.02
CA GLY A 120 -0.63 -12.17 -23.13
C GLY A 120 -1.25 -11.89 -21.75
N ARG A 121 -0.49 -12.09 -20.69
CA ARG A 121 -0.89 -11.81 -19.30
C ARG A 121 0.02 -10.76 -18.65
N SER A 122 0.54 -9.86 -19.46
CA SER A 122 1.29 -8.70 -19.00
C SER A 122 0.41 -7.46 -19.00
N ALA A 123 0.75 -6.49 -18.18
CA ALA A 123 0.14 -5.17 -18.12
C ALA A 123 1.19 -4.11 -17.82
N ARG A 124 0.93 -2.89 -18.26
CA ARG A 124 1.54 -1.73 -17.63
C ARG A 124 0.66 -1.31 -16.45
N VAL A 125 1.26 -1.16 -15.27
CA VAL A 125 0.60 -0.74 -14.03
C VAL A 125 1.21 0.55 -13.54
N GLU A 126 0.38 1.55 -13.27
CA GLU A 126 0.81 2.85 -12.76
C GLU A 126 0.09 3.14 -11.44
N LEU A 127 0.85 3.48 -10.41
CA LEU A 127 0.32 4.05 -9.18
C LEU A 127 0.27 5.57 -9.34
N ILE A 128 -0.88 6.16 -9.12
CA ILE A 128 -1.15 7.58 -9.38
C ILE A 128 -1.67 8.23 -8.11
N VAL A 129 -1.13 9.39 -7.78
CA VAL A 129 -1.66 10.26 -6.73
C VAL A 129 -2.35 11.47 -7.36
N THR A 130 -3.46 11.90 -6.77
CA THR A 130 -4.11 13.17 -7.07
C THR A 130 -4.17 14.00 -5.79
N GLU A 131 -3.62 15.22 -5.82
CA GLU A 131 -3.58 16.13 -4.68
C GLU A 131 -3.92 17.53 -5.16
N GLY A 132 -4.83 18.23 -4.46
CA GLY A 132 -5.28 19.57 -4.88
C GLY A 132 -5.81 19.61 -6.33
N GLY A 133 -6.29 18.48 -6.86
CA GLY A 133 -6.74 18.32 -8.25
C GLY A 133 -5.64 18.08 -9.29
N ALA A 134 -4.36 18.11 -8.92
CA ALA A 134 -3.24 17.79 -9.80
C ALA A 134 -2.91 16.28 -9.72
N GLN A 135 -2.67 15.65 -10.87
CA GLN A 135 -2.34 14.21 -10.93
C GLN A 135 -0.85 14.00 -11.21
N ARG A 136 -0.24 13.06 -10.49
CA ARG A 136 1.14 12.63 -10.64
C ARG A 136 1.23 11.11 -10.61
N VAL A 137 2.02 10.53 -11.52
CA VAL A 137 2.38 9.10 -11.45
C VAL A 137 3.46 8.95 -10.39
N LEU A 138 3.20 8.16 -9.36
CA LEU A 138 4.16 7.82 -8.30
C LEU A 138 5.18 6.80 -8.81
N ALA A 139 4.70 5.76 -9.47
CA ALA A 139 5.53 4.68 -9.99
C ALA A 139 4.87 3.98 -11.18
N THR A 140 5.67 3.26 -11.95
CA THR A 140 5.22 2.50 -13.12
C THR A 140 5.95 1.18 -13.21
N ASP A 141 5.20 0.10 -13.37
CA ASP A 141 5.69 -1.18 -13.84
C ASP A 141 5.26 -1.34 -15.30
N GLU A 142 6.22 -1.52 -16.21
CA GLU A 142 5.96 -1.68 -17.64
C GLU A 142 5.62 -3.13 -18.04
N ASP A 143 5.85 -4.12 -17.17
CA ASP A 143 5.61 -5.55 -17.45
C ASP A 143 5.07 -6.30 -16.22
N ALA A 144 4.10 -5.68 -15.53
CA ALA A 144 3.37 -6.31 -14.44
C ALA A 144 2.70 -7.60 -14.92
N SER A 145 2.74 -8.63 -14.08
CA SER A 145 2.26 -9.96 -14.42
C SER A 145 0.86 -10.21 -13.89
N GLY A 146 0.08 -11.01 -14.61
CA GLY A 146 -1.19 -11.54 -14.12
C GLY A 146 -1.31 -13.05 -14.28
N ASP A 147 -2.02 -13.68 -13.35
CA ASP A 147 -2.25 -15.13 -13.38
C ASP A 147 -3.58 -15.51 -14.06
N ARG A 148 -4.03 -16.76 -13.86
CA ARG A 148 -5.30 -17.27 -14.43
C ARG A 148 -6.52 -16.82 -13.64
N ASP A 149 -6.32 -16.50 -12.38
CA ASP A 149 -7.37 -16.20 -11.41
C ASP A 149 -7.61 -14.68 -11.30
N GLY A 150 -6.85 -13.89 -12.07
CA GLY A 150 -6.97 -12.44 -12.14
C GLY A 150 -6.11 -11.71 -11.12
N ARG A 151 -5.21 -12.43 -10.42
CA ARG A 151 -4.23 -11.81 -9.53
C ARG A 151 -3.21 -11.07 -10.39
N LEU A 152 -3.09 -9.78 -10.13
CA LEU A 152 -2.08 -8.88 -10.66
C LEU A 152 -0.92 -8.81 -9.68
N THR A 153 0.30 -8.72 -10.20
CA THR A 153 1.52 -8.44 -9.43
C THR A 153 2.36 -7.46 -10.22
N ALA A 154 2.59 -6.29 -9.63
CA ALA A 154 3.42 -5.22 -10.17
C ALA A 154 4.58 -4.94 -9.21
N HIS A 155 5.73 -4.57 -9.77
CA HIS A 155 6.94 -4.24 -9.03
C HIS A 155 7.39 -2.81 -9.35
N PHE A 156 7.77 -2.05 -8.33
CA PHE A 156 8.30 -0.70 -8.47
C PHE A 156 9.63 -0.57 -7.71
N ASP A 157 10.60 0.11 -8.32
CA ASP A 157 11.89 0.34 -7.65
C ASP A 157 11.74 1.14 -6.35
N ALA A 158 10.91 2.18 -6.38
CA ALA A 158 10.62 3.01 -5.21
C ALA A 158 9.25 3.70 -5.33
N VAL A 159 8.59 3.90 -4.19
CA VAL A 159 7.35 4.66 -4.03
C VAL A 159 7.47 5.52 -2.78
N ALA A 160 7.38 6.85 -2.93
CA ALA A 160 7.18 7.74 -1.79
C ALA A 160 5.68 7.88 -1.56
N LEU A 161 5.18 7.14 -0.56
CA LEU A 161 3.77 7.19 -0.17
C LEU A 161 3.56 8.31 0.84
N GLU A 162 2.76 9.30 0.47
CA GLU A 162 2.39 10.41 1.35
C GLU A 162 1.06 10.05 2.04
N LEU A 163 1.14 9.86 3.36
CA LEU A 163 0.02 9.47 4.22
C LEU A 163 -0.50 10.69 4.98
N PRO A 164 -1.61 11.31 4.55
CA PRO A 164 -2.24 12.36 5.32
C PRO A 164 -2.87 11.75 6.58
N MET A 165 -2.58 12.33 7.73
CA MET A 165 -3.15 11.97 9.02
C MET A 165 -3.71 13.23 9.69
N VAL A 166 -4.86 13.08 10.34
CA VAL A 166 -5.55 14.17 11.04
C VAL A 166 -5.61 13.86 12.53
N ASP A 167 -5.16 14.81 13.35
CA ASP A 167 -5.21 14.73 14.81
C ASP A 167 -5.88 16.00 15.37
N GLY A 168 -7.16 15.90 15.69
CA GLY A 168 -7.97 17.07 16.07
C GLY A 168 -8.09 18.07 14.91
N GLU A 169 -7.55 19.29 15.10
CA GLU A 169 -7.49 20.33 14.06
C GLU A 169 -6.16 20.32 13.29
N ASP A 170 -5.18 19.52 13.72
CA ASP A 170 -3.86 19.46 13.08
C ASP A 170 -3.85 18.39 11.97
N GLN A 171 -3.54 18.82 10.74
CA GLN A 171 -3.28 17.92 9.63
C GLN A 171 -1.76 17.79 9.40
N ARG A 172 -1.30 16.54 9.25
CA ARG A 172 0.10 16.23 8.94
C ARG A 172 0.17 15.24 7.79
N VAL A 173 1.20 15.37 6.96
CA VAL A 173 1.51 14.39 5.91
C VAL A 173 2.79 13.67 6.31
N PHE A 174 2.70 12.36 6.43
CA PHE A 174 3.83 11.50 6.75
C PHE A 174 4.33 10.83 5.48
N SER A 175 5.65 10.84 5.28
CA SER A 175 6.26 10.19 4.12
C SER A 175 6.72 8.79 4.50
N LEU A 176 6.30 7.79 3.71
CA LEU A 176 6.85 6.45 3.72
C LEU A 176 7.60 6.21 2.40
N PRO A 177 8.91 6.44 2.36
CA PRO A 177 9.72 6.15 1.19
C PRO A 177 10.03 4.65 1.13
N LEU A 178 9.20 3.92 0.38
CA LEU A 178 9.34 2.50 0.15
C LEU A 178 10.27 2.22 -1.03
N THR A 179 11.09 1.18 -0.93
CA THR A 179 11.90 0.57 -1.99
C THR A 179 11.49 -0.87 -2.23
N GLY A 180 11.81 -1.40 -3.42
CA GLY A 180 11.50 -2.79 -3.79
C GLY A 180 10.03 -3.13 -3.65
N VAL A 181 9.19 -2.19 -4.08
CA VAL A 181 7.76 -2.18 -3.77
C VAL A 181 7.03 -3.20 -4.62
N VAL A 182 6.18 -4.00 -3.99
CA VAL A 182 5.29 -4.96 -4.64
C VAL A 182 3.85 -4.50 -4.44
N LEU A 183 3.10 -4.41 -5.54
CA LEU A 183 1.65 -4.24 -5.52
C LEU A 183 0.98 -5.51 -6.04
N THR A 184 0.17 -6.13 -5.22
CA THR A 184 -0.60 -7.34 -5.60
C THR A 184 -2.08 -7.13 -5.36
N GLY A 185 -2.95 -7.75 -6.16
CA GLY A 185 -4.38 -7.71 -5.91
C GLY A 185 -5.15 -8.52 -6.94
N THR A 186 -6.40 -8.86 -6.66
CA THR A 186 -7.25 -9.59 -7.61
C THR A 186 -8.15 -8.62 -8.35
N LEU A 187 -7.99 -8.55 -9.67
CA LEU A 187 -8.81 -7.69 -10.52
C LEU A 187 -10.22 -8.26 -10.65
N GLU A 188 -11.23 -7.42 -10.39
CA GLU A 188 -12.66 -7.69 -10.53
C GLU A 188 -13.32 -6.70 -11.50
N LEU A 189 -14.56 -6.97 -11.93
CA LEU A 189 -15.29 -6.07 -12.87
C LEU A 189 -15.45 -4.67 -12.27
N GLU A 190 -15.73 -4.62 -10.97
CA GLU A 190 -16.12 -3.41 -10.26
C GLU A 190 -14.97 -2.84 -9.43
N GLY A 191 -13.81 -3.50 -9.37
CA GLY A 191 -12.77 -3.12 -8.43
C GLY A 191 -11.51 -3.99 -8.43
N ILE A 192 -10.68 -3.77 -7.42
CA ILE A 192 -9.57 -4.64 -7.02
C ILE A 192 -9.84 -5.06 -5.57
N ARG A 193 -9.87 -6.37 -5.33
CA ARG A 193 -9.92 -6.94 -3.97
C ARG A 193 -8.55 -7.41 -3.53
N ASP A 194 -8.39 -7.59 -2.22
CA ASP A 194 -7.16 -8.13 -1.62
C ASP A 194 -5.91 -7.38 -2.09
N LEU A 195 -6.03 -6.05 -2.26
CA LEU A 195 -4.94 -5.22 -2.73
C LEU A 195 -3.93 -5.09 -1.59
N VAL A 196 -2.67 -5.36 -1.86
CA VAL A 196 -1.54 -5.15 -0.96
C VAL A 196 -0.54 -4.25 -1.66
N LEU A 197 -0.11 -3.20 -0.98
CA LEU A 197 1.07 -2.42 -1.34
C LEU A 197 2.10 -2.65 -0.23
N ALA A 198 3.21 -3.27 -0.58
CA ALA A 198 4.26 -3.60 0.38
C ALA A 198 5.63 -3.25 -0.17
N GLY A 199 6.59 -3.00 0.71
CA GLY A 199 7.97 -2.72 0.36
C GLY A 199 8.82 -2.49 1.60
N VAL A 200 10.07 -2.12 1.40
CA VAL A 200 11.01 -1.87 2.49
C VAL A 200 11.18 -0.38 2.71
N VAL A 201 11.25 0.05 3.96
CA VAL A 201 11.70 1.40 4.34
C VAL A 201 13.00 1.28 5.12
N HIS A 202 14.01 2.05 4.72
CA HIS A 202 15.28 2.10 5.46
C HIS A 202 15.09 2.70 6.84
N ARG A 203 15.88 2.20 7.82
CA ARG A 203 15.81 2.66 9.22
C ARG A 203 15.81 4.17 9.36
N ASP A 204 16.82 4.84 8.81
CA ASP A 204 16.98 6.28 8.98
C ASP A 204 15.76 7.06 8.46
N ALA A 205 15.20 6.63 7.33
CA ALA A 205 14.05 7.27 6.72
C ALA A 205 12.75 6.99 7.49
N LEU A 206 12.53 5.76 7.95
CA LEU A 206 11.37 5.44 8.80
C LEU A 206 11.39 6.32 10.06
N VAL A 207 12.56 6.46 10.68
CA VAL A 207 12.71 7.22 11.90
C VAL A 207 12.49 8.71 11.68
N SER A 208 13.16 9.30 10.68
CA SER A 208 13.11 10.74 10.45
C SER A 208 11.79 11.22 9.85
N GLU A 209 11.19 10.44 8.94
CA GLU A 209 10.03 10.87 8.16
C GLU A 209 8.69 10.39 8.72
N PHE A 210 8.68 9.30 9.51
CA PHE A 210 7.45 8.72 10.05
C PHE A 210 7.40 8.77 11.57
N ILE A 211 8.39 8.21 12.27
CA ILE A 211 8.32 8.00 13.72
C ILE A 211 8.51 9.30 14.51
N LEU A 212 9.60 10.03 14.27
CA LEU A 212 9.87 11.27 15.00
C LEU A 212 8.77 12.32 14.80
N PRO A 213 8.25 12.58 13.58
CA PRO A 213 7.16 13.53 13.40
C PRO A 213 5.86 13.11 14.12
N LEU A 214 5.69 11.81 14.38
CA LEU A 214 4.51 11.26 15.03
C LEU A 214 4.59 11.36 16.56
N ILE A 215 5.77 11.09 17.15
CA ILE A 215 5.95 11.07 18.61
C ILE A 215 6.34 12.42 19.21
N THR A 216 7.11 13.24 18.49
CA THR A 216 7.60 14.54 19.02
C THR A 216 6.49 15.45 19.54
N PRO A 217 5.30 15.51 18.92
CA PRO A 217 4.17 16.28 19.44
C PRO A 217 3.59 15.70 20.75
N LEU A 218 3.64 14.37 20.92
CA LEU A 218 3.10 13.65 22.08
C LEU A 218 4.06 13.76 23.28
N ASP A 219 5.36 13.63 23.02
CA ASP A 219 6.42 13.79 24.01
C ASP A 219 7.65 14.44 23.35
N PRO A 220 7.86 15.76 23.56
CA PRO A 220 9.02 16.47 23.02
C PRO A 220 10.36 16.00 23.59
N SER A 221 10.32 15.21 24.68
CA SER A 221 11.50 14.62 25.32
C SER A 221 11.74 13.17 24.92
N ALA A 222 10.83 12.55 24.17
CA ALA A 222 11.04 11.22 23.63
C ALA A 222 12.24 11.25 22.67
N LEU A 223 13.34 10.65 23.11
CA LEU A 223 14.51 10.45 22.28
C LEU A 223 14.36 9.13 21.54
N PHE A 224 14.95 9.05 20.36
CA PHE A 224 14.96 7.82 19.57
C PHE A 224 15.56 6.63 20.35
N ASP A 225 16.54 6.90 21.23
CA ASP A 225 17.16 5.90 22.12
C ASP A 225 16.16 5.22 23.07
N ASP A 226 15.05 5.89 23.44
CA ASP A 226 13.99 5.30 24.27
C ASP A 226 13.12 4.30 23.48
N LEU A 227 13.20 4.33 22.15
CA LEU A 227 12.51 3.42 21.24
C LEU A 227 13.40 2.29 20.72
N ASP A 228 14.69 2.26 21.02
CA ASP A 228 15.60 1.19 20.54
C ASP A 228 15.13 -0.21 20.95
N GLY A 229 14.56 -0.36 22.16
CA GLY A 229 13.96 -1.62 22.61
C GLY A 229 12.69 -2.02 21.85
N LEU A 230 12.05 -1.07 21.16
CA LEU A 230 10.92 -1.29 20.26
C LEU A 230 11.40 -1.83 18.89
N PHE A 231 12.61 -1.45 18.45
CA PHE A 231 13.15 -1.73 17.12
C PHE A 231 14.07 -2.95 17.04
N ASP A 232 14.57 -3.45 18.17
CA ASP A 232 15.43 -4.66 18.24
C ASP A 232 14.77 -5.94 17.68
N VAL A 233 13.47 -5.90 17.38
CA VAL A 233 12.67 -7.03 16.88
C VAL A 233 12.02 -6.75 15.52
N MET A 234 12.52 -5.76 14.77
CA MET A 234 11.73 -5.19 13.66
C MET A 234 12.45 -5.02 12.32
N THR A 235 13.72 -5.40 12.22
CA THR A 235 14.47 -5.32 10.96
C THR A 235 14.14 -6.50 10.05
N ASN A 236 13.76 -6.23 8.80
CA ASN A 236 13.62 -7.26 7.76
C ASN A 236 14.56 -6.91 6.58
N PRO A 237 15.38 -7.86 6.11
CA PRO A 237 16.33 -7.63 5.04
C PRO A 237 15.75 -7.84 3.63
N GLU A 238 15.82 -6.80 2.79
CA GLU A 238 16.09 -7.03 1.35
C GLU A 238 17.54 -7.52 1.11
N SER A 239 18.42 -7.43 2.11
CA SER A 239 19.80 -7.94 2.04
C SER A 239 20.40 -8.21 3.43
N ALA A 240 21.44 -9.05 3.51
CA ALA A 240 22.07 -9.58 4.74
C ALA A 240 22.54 -8.56 5.83
N THR A 241 22.21 -7.27 5.69
CA THR A 241 22.55 -6.13 6.55
C THR A 241 21.47 -5.73 7.56
N CYS A 242 20.24 -6.23 7.48
CA CYS A 242 19.16 -5.95 8.46
C CYS A 242 18.92 -4.44 8.69
N ASP A 243 18.96 -3.63 7.65
CA ASP A 243 18.91 -2.16 7.70
C ASP A 243 17.60 -1.55 7.17
N GLY A 244 16.60 -2.41 6.93
CA GLY A 244 15.28 -2.05 6.46
C GLY A 244 14.16 -2.62 7.34
N PHE A 245 12.96 -2.07 7.18
CA PHE A 245 11.72 -2.53 7.80
C PHE A 245 10.74 -2.88 6.69
N SER A 246 10.17 -4.08 6.74
CA SER A 246 9.08 -4.43 5.85
C SER A 246 7.83 -3.69 6.25
N VAL A 247 7.17 -3.07 5.28
CA VAL A 247 5.91 -2.35 5.46
C VAL A 247 4.91 -2.92 4.48
N GLY A 248 3.73 -3.30 4.98
CA GLY A 248 2.60 -3.73 4.17
C GLY A 248 1.33 -2.95 4.53
N LEU A 249 0.64 -2.45 3.52
CA LEU A 249 -0.68 -1.85 3.63
C LEU A 249 -1.67 -2.65 2.80
N THR A 250 -2.88 -2.86 3.31
CA THR A 250 -3.96 -3.50 2.56
C THR A 250 -4.98 -2.47 2.11
N ALA A 251 -5.63 -2.74 0.99
CA ALA A 251 -6.56 -1.81 0.37
C ALA A 251 -7.66 -2.55 -0.40
N THR A 252 -8.69 -1.78 -0.73
CA THR A 252 -9.68 -2.12 -1.74
C THR A 252 -9.74 -0.97 -2.73
N ALA A 253 -10.09 -1.25 -3.98
CA ALA A 253 -10.26 -0.22 -4.98
C ALA A 253 -11.51 -0.46 -5.83
N THR A 254 -12.13 0.63 -6.30
CA THR A 254 -13.32 0.59 -7.16
C THR A 254 -12.98 1.08 -8.56
N ALA A 255 -13.55 0.44 -9.58
CA ALA A 255 -13.33 0.81 -10.98
C ALA A 255 -13.96 2.18 -11.27
N LEU A 256 -13.16 3.08 -11.84
CA LEU A 256 -13.65 4.37 -12.31
C LEU A 256 -14.32 4.21 -13.69
N PRO A 257 -15.37 4.99 -13.98
CA PRO A 257 -15.99 5.01 -15.29
C PRO A 257 -15.00 5.31 -16.43
N ALA A 258 -15.13 4.58 -17.54
CA ALA A 258 -14.23 4.66 -18.69
C ALA A 258 -14.10 6.04 -19.36
N HIS A 259 -14.99 6.98 -19.07
CA HIS A 259 -15.00 8.33 -19.62
C HIS A 259 -14.19 9.35 -18.80
N LEU A 260 -13.60 8.92 -17.69
CA LEU A 260 -12.75 9.75 -16.82
C LEU A 260 -11.25 9.57 -17.12
N PHE A 261 -10.91 9.02 -18.30
CA PHE A 261 -9.56 8.63 -18.71
C PHE A 261 -9.05 9.42 -19.91
#